data_AF-A0A6P0SQH0-F1
#
_entry.id   AF-A0A6P0SQH0-F1
#
_cell.length_a   1.000
_cell.length_b   1.000
_cell.length_c   1.000
_cell.angle_alpha   90.00
_cell.angle_beta   90.00
_cell.angle_gamma   90.00
#
_symmetry.space_group_name_H-M   'P 1'
#
loop_
_entity.id
_entity.type
_entity.pdbx_description
1 polymer ?
#
loop_
_entity_poly.entity_id
_entity_poly.type
_entity_poly.pdbx_seq_one_letter_code
_entity_poly.pdbx_strand_id
1 'polypeptide(L)'
;MGRIEKKKEANANIRQLLSERLAQADIISLEVESPNKEHPWMEFAGMYANNPLFDEVLADIAAYRDEIDADMEEYYRQVDAKEIAK
;
A
#
# COMPACT_ATOMS: atom_id res chain seq x y z
N MET A 1 -4.51 33.32 -15.67
CA MET A 1 -3.61 32.27 -15.14
C MET A 1 -4.34 31.45 -14.09
N GLY A 2 -4.73 30.21 -14.40
CA GLY A 2 -5.59 29.38 -13.56
C GLY A 2 -4.91 28.87 -12.27
N ARG A 3 -5.70 28.56 -11.24
CA ARG A 3 -5.26 28.03 -9.93
C ARG A 3 -4.39 26.78 -10.05
N ILE A 4 -4.65 25.94 -11.04
CA ILE A 4 -3.91 24.70 -11.32
C ILE A 4 -2.50 25.00 -11.81
N GLU A 5 -2.34 25.98 -12.69
CA GLU A 5 -1.04 26.36 -13.25
C GLU A 5 -0.12 26.94 -12.16
N LYS A 6 -0.66 27.80 -11.29
CA LYS A 6 0.07 28.33 -10.13
C LYS A 6 0.52 27.23 -9.16
N LYS A 7 -0.30 26.19 -8.96
CA LYS A 7 0.06 25.04 -8.11
C LYS A 7 1.16 24.19 -8.73
N LYS A 8 1.12 23.98 -10.06
CA LYS A 8 2.19 23.26 -10.79
C LYS A 8 3.50 24.01 -10.71
N GLU A 9 3.48 25.31 -10.97
CA GLU A 9 4.64 26.20 -10.88
C GLU A 9 5.23 26.20 -9.47
N ALA A 10 4.41 26.34 -8.43
CA ALA A 10 4.86 26.28 -7.05
C ALA A 10 5.53 24.94 -6.70
N ASN A 11 4.99 23.82 -7.19
CA ASN A 11 5.61 22.50 -6.96
C ASN A 11 6.95 22.35 -7.69
N ALA A 12 7.07 22.86 -8.91
CA ALA A 12 8.33 22.86 -9.64
C ALA A 12 9.41 23.63 -8.88
N ASN A 13 9.06 24.83 -8.39
CA ASN A 13 9.99 25.68 -7.63
C ASN A 13 10.44 25.02 -6.32
N ILE A 14 9.52 24.39 -5.58
CA ILE A 14 9.85 23.66 -4.34
C ILE A 14 10.81 22.50 -4.63
N ARG A 15 10.56 21.73 -5.70
CA ARG A 15 11.43 20.61 -6.08
C ARG A 15 12.82 21.08 -6.46
N GLN A 16 12.92 22.18 -7.19
CA GLN A 16 14.21 22.76 -7.58
C GLN A 16 15.01 23.21 -6.34
N LEU A 17 14.41 24.02 -5.46
CA LEU A 17 15.05 24.49 -4.22
C LEU A 17 15.49 23.33 -3.32
N LEU A 18 14.65 22.29 -3.21
CA LEU A 18 14.98 21.09 -2.44
C LEU A 18 16.19 20.36 -3.05
N SER A 19 16.23 20.22 -4.37
CA SER A 19 17.31 19.52 -5.06
C SER A 19 18.63 20.27 -4.95
N GLU A 20 18.62 21.59 -5.13
CA GLU A 20 19.79 22.46 -4.97
C GLU A 20 20.35 22.40 -3.54
N ARG A 21 19.46 22.37 -2.55
CA ARG A 21 19.83 22.23 -1.14
C ARG A 21 20.43 20.86 -0.84
N LEU A 22 19.81 19.78 -1.33
CA LEU A 22 20.27 18.42 -1.10
C LEU A 22 21.59 18.12 -1.81
N ALA A 23 21.85 18.73 -2.97
CA ALA A 23 23.12 18.59 -3.69
C ALA A 23 24.33 19.12 -2.90
N GLN A 24 24.10 20.01 -1.92
CA GLN A 24 25.12 20.61 -1.07
C GLN A 24 25.10 20.06 0.36
N ALA A 25 24.18 19.14 0.67
CA ALA A 25 24.01 18.61 2.02
C ALA A 25 24.68 17.25 2.15
N ASP A 26 25.51 17.10 3.18
CA ASP A 26 25.97 15.78 3.61
C ASP A 26 24.81 15.05 4.30
N ILE A 27 24.27 14.03 3.63
CA ILE A 27 23.22 13.18 4.20
C ILE A 27 23.87 12.20 5.17
N ILE A 28 23.69 12.44 6.46
CA ILE A 28 24.10 11.52 7.52
C ILE A 28 22.92 10.65 7.96
N SER A 29 23.14 9.34 8.05
CA SER A 29 22.18 8.43 8.67
C SER A 29 22.25 8.58 10.19
N LEU A 30 21.13 8.97 10.79
CA LEU A 30 20.93 8.94 12.23
C LEU A 30 20.04 7.75 12.57
N GLU A 31 20.54 6.84 13.40
CA GLU A 31 19.69 5.84 14.03
C GLU A 31 18.79 6.56 15.03
N VAL A 32 17.49 6.49 14.79
CA VAL A 32 16.48 6.97 15.73
C VAL A 32 15.99 5.75 16.51
N GLU A 33 16.14 5.77 17.83
CA GLU A 33 15.60 4.72 18.68
C GLU A 33 14.08 4.65 18.51
N SER A 34 13.56 3.48 18.15
CA SER A 34 12.12 3.24 18.19
C SER A 34 11.65 3.31 19.65
N PRO A 35 10.60 4.08 19.96
CA PRO A 35 10.05 4.14 21.32
C PRO A 35 9.50 2.80 21.79
N ASN A 36 9.21 1.87 20.86
CA ASN A 36 8.73 0.54 21.17
C ASN A 36 9.78 -0.51 20.79
N LYS A 37 10.27 -1.23 21.80
CA LYS A 37 11.23 -2.33 21.62
C LYS A 37 10.56 -3.62 21.14
N GLU A 38 9.25 -3.77 21.37
CA GLU A 38 8.50 -4.93 20.91
C GLU A 38 7.67 -4.59 19.68
N HIS A 39 7.68 -5.51 18.71
CA HIS A 39 6.81 -5.41 17.55
C HIS A 39 5.36 -5.58 18.02
N PRO A 40 4.40 -4.76 17.58
CA PRO A 40 2.99 -4.83 18.01
C PRO A 40 2.30 -6.18 17.76
N TRP A 41 2.92 -7.08 17.00
CA TRP A 41 2.39 -8.42 16.71
C TRP A 41 3.01 -9.52 17.56
N MET A 42 3.96 -9.19 18.45
CA MET A 42 4.59 -10.16 19.32
C MET A 42 3.59 -10.84 20.26
N GLU A 43 2.56 -10.12 20.72
CA GLU A 43 1.52 -10.67 21.59
C GLU A 43 0.69 -11.78 20.95
N PHE A 44 0.67 -11.85 19.61
CA PHE A 44 -0.10 -12.84 18.85
C PHE A 44 0.77 -13.99 18.31
N ALA A 45 2.07 -13.97 18.57
CA ALA A 45 2.98 -14.99 18.06
C ALA A 45 2.58 -16.38 18.57
N GLY A 46 2.24 -17.28 17.65
CA GLY A 46 1.84 -18.66 17.99
C GLY A 46 0.42 -18.80 18.58
N MET A 47 -0.40 -17.74 18.54
CA MET A 47 -1.77 -17.73 19.09
C MET A 47 -2.62 -18.95 18.65
N TYR A 48 -2.39 -19.45 17.43
CA TYR A 48 -3.16 -20.56 16.86
C TYR A 48 -2.34 -21.85 16.65
N ALA A 49 -1.12 -21.93 17.17
CA ALA A 49 -0.18 -23.01 16.84
C ALA A 49 -0.71 -24.42 17.13
N ASN A 50 -1.61 -24.57 18.11
CA ASN A 50 -2.20 -25.85 18.50
C ASN A 50 -3.72 -25.89 18.26
N ASN A 51 -4.28 -24.97 17.47
CA ASN A 51 -5.71 -24.97 17.19
C ASN A 51 -6.02 -26.07 16.14
N PRO A 52 -6.79 -27.12 16.48
CA PRO A 52 -7.09 -28.21 15.56
C PRO A 52 -7.98 -27.79 14.38
N LEU A 53 -8.65 -26.63 14.47
CA LEU A 53 -9.49 -26.08 13.41
C LEU A 53 -8.75 -25.10 12.49
N PHE A 54 -7.46 -24.86 12.70
CA PHE A 54 -6.72 -23.82 11.97
C PHE A 54 -6.75 -24.05 10.46
N ASP A 55 -6.55 -25.30 10.03
CA ASP A 55 -6.56 -25.66 8.61
C ASP A 55 -7.96 -25.50 7.97
N GLU A 56 -9.02 -25.80 8.72
CA GLU A 56 -10.41 -25.61 8.25
C GLU A 56 -10.73 -24.14 8.04
N VAL A 57 -10.35 -23.28 8.99
CA VAL A 57 -10.54 -21.82 8.86
C VAL A 57 -9.75 -21.27 7.67
N LEU A 58 -8.52 -21.76 7.42
CA LEU A 58 -7.75 -21.34 6.24
C LEU A 58 -8.42 -21.77 4.94
N ALA A 59 -9.01 -22.97 4.89
CA ALA A 59 -9.75 -23.45 3.73
C ALA A 59 -10.98 -22.58 3.45
N ASP A 60 -11.73 -22.21 4.49
CA ASP A 60 -12.89 -21.31 4.35
C ASP A 60 -12.50 -19.92 3.86
N ILE A 61 -11.40 -19.36 4.38
CA ILE A 61 -10.87 -18.07 3.92
C ILE A 61 -10.46 -18.14 2.45
N ALA A 62 -9.82 -19.23 2.03
CA ALA A 62 -9.41 -19.43 0.64
C ALA A 62 -10.62 -19.53 -0.29
N ALA A 63 -11.62 -20.34 0.06
CA ALA A 63 -12.86 -20.47 -0.70
C ALA A 63 -13.58 -19.12 -0.85
N TYR A 64 -13.70 -18.35 0.24
CA TYR A 64 -14.28 -17.02 0.19
C TYR A 64 -13.50 -16.06 -0.71
N ARG A 65 -12.16 -16.19 -0.74
CA ARG A 65 -11.32 -15.35 -1.61
C ARG A 65 -11.50 -15.70 -3.08
N ASP A 66 -11.58 -16.98 -3.41
CA ASP A 66 -11.82 -17.45 -4.77
C ASP A 66 -13.17 -16.95 -5.31
N GLU A 67 -14.22 -16.95 -4.47
CA GLU A 67 -15.52 -16.38 -4.82
C GLU A 67 -15.43 -14.88 -5.17
N ILE A 68 -14.77 -14.09 -4.31
CA ILE A 68 -14.57 -12.65 -4.54
C ILE A 68 -13.76 -12.40 -5.82
N ASP A 69 -12.69 -13.16 -6.01
CA ASP A 69 -11.80 -12.98 -7.15
C ASP A 69 -12.55 -13.33 -8.46
N ALA A 70 -13.40 -14.37 -8.47
CA ALA A 70 -14.27 -14.71 -9.59
C ALA A 70 -15.29 -13.59 -9.92
N ASP A 71 -15.95 -13.03 -8.91
CA ASP A 71 -16.89 -11.90 -9.07
C ASP A 71 -16.18 -10.67 -9.66
N MET A 72 -14.98 -10.38 -9.16
CA MET A 72 -14.17 -9.26 -9.63
C MET A 72 -13.70 -9.45 -11.07
N GLU A 73 -13.27 -10.64 -11.45
CA GLU A 73 -12.93 -10.96 -12.84
C GLU A 73 -14.14 -10.79 -13.77
N GLU A 74 -15.32 -11.22 -13.35
CA GLU A 74 -16.53 -11.03 -14.15
C GLU A 74 -16.84 -9.55 -14.36
N TYR A 75 -16.73 -8.75 -13.30
CA TYR A 75 -16.87 -7.30 -13.39
C TYR A 75 -15.89 -6.69 -14.42
N TYR A 76 -14.61 -7.05 -14.37
CA TYR A 76 -13.63 -6.53 -15.32
C TYR A 76 -13.88 -6.99 -16.76
N ARG A 77 -14.28 -8.26 -16.97
CA ARG A 77 -14.70 -8.74 -18.31
C ARG A 77 -15.84 -7.91 -18.89
N GLN A 78 -16.81 -7.53 -18.07
CA GLN A 78 -17.93 -6.69 -18.51
C GLN A 78 -17.51 -5.25 -18.81
N VAL A 79 -16.57 -4.70 -18.04
CA VAL A 79 -16.00 -3.36 -18.27
C VAL A 79 -15.22 -3.33 -19.59
N ASP A 80 -14.32 -4.29 -19.81
CA ASP A 80 -13.53 -4.40 -21.03
C ASP A 80 -14.43 -4.56 -22.28
N ALA A 81 -15.47 -5.39 -22.18
CA ALA A 81 -16.43 -5.56 -23.27
C ALA A 81 -17.17 -4.25 -23.62
N LYS A 82 -17.48 -3.42 -22.62
CA LYS A 82 -18.11 -2.10 -22.82
C LYS A 82 -17.14 -1.07 -23.38
N GLU A 83 -15.85 -1.15 -23.05
CA GLU A 83 -14.82 -0.28 -23.62
C GLU A 83 -14.52 -0.61 -25.09
N ILE A 84 -14.51 -1.90 -25.46
CA ILE A 84 -14.31 -2.35 -26.85
C ILE A 84 -15.52 -2.01 -27.75
N ALA A 85 -16.73 -2.00 -27.20
CA ALA A 85 -17.96 -1.71 -27.94
C ALA A 85 -18.21 -0.21 -28.21
N LYS A 86 -17.31 0.67 -27.77
CA LYS A 86 -17.41 2.13 -27.90
C LYS A 86 -16.42 2.68 -28.92
#